data_AF-F6DE71-F1
#
_entry.id   AF-F6DE71-F1
#
_cell.length_a   1.000
_cell.length_b   1.000
_cell.length_c   1.000
_cell.angle_alpha   90.00
_cell.angle_beta   90.00
_cell.angle_gamma   90.00
#
_symmetry.space_group_name_H-M   'P 1'
#
loop_
_entity.id
_entity.type
_entity.pdbx_description
1 polymer ?
#
loop_
_entity_poly.entity_id
_entity_poly.type
_entity_poly.pdbx_seq_one_letter_code
_entity_poly.pdbx_strand_id
1 'polypeptide(L)'
;MRAELQAETEAERLERRAKLHELLHRLRGEPNVLLPFHQALALRPKGEHPLGLRTIEVDKVVGSVDRYEDFDHHFLPKTPHTLERWKRLRALQLSGVEFPPIEVYQVGEAYFVKDGNHRVALAKATGQKYIDAYVIALDVPVPVGAKDTLKDLILKAEYANFLEKTRLKELVPEAEDILFSTLGRYDILLDHIATRRYFKGLEENREIPWEEAVVDWYENLYKPTVEAIRRLGLLREFPGRTEADLYLWVMDHRYFLAQELGADLGPEEAARSYEARFGPWWKRLGGWLKKAILG
;
A
#
# COMPACT_ATOMS: atom_id res chain seq x y z
N MET A 1 9.79 5.12 -45.19
CA MET A 1 8.79 4.16 -45.73
C MET A 1 8.67 2.85 -44.93
N ARG A 2 9.65 1.92 -44.91
CA ARG A 2 9.48 0.62 -44.19
C ARG A 2 9.30 0.78 -42.66
N ALA A 3 10.07 1.67 -42.04
CA ALA A 3 9.98 1.94 -40.60
C ALA A 3 8.63 2.58 -40.19
N GLU A 4 8.08 3.46 -41.03
CA GLU A 4 6.80 4.14 -40.78
C GLU A 4 5.62 3.17 -40.88
N LEU A 5 5.58 2.35 -41.93
CA LEU A 5 4.56 1.30 -42.11
C LEU A 5 4.55 0.31 -40.94
N GLN A 6 5.73 -0.09 -40.45
CA GLN A 6 5.84 -0.97 -39.29
C GLN A 6 5.34 -0.27 -38.02
N ALA A 7 5.74 0.98 -37.78
CA ALA A 7 5.29 1.76 -36.63
C ALA A 7 3.76 1.95 -36.63
N GLU A 8 3.15 2.16 -37.79
CA GLU A 8 1.70 2.31 -37.96
C GLU A 8 0.95 1.01 -37.61
N THR A 9 1.42 -0.12 -38.14
CA THR A 9 0.84 -1.45 -37.85
C THR A 9 0.93 -1.80 -36.36
N GLU A 10 2.05 -1.47 -35.70
CA GLU A 10 2.23 -1.70 -34.26
C GLU A 10 1.33 -0.78 -33.43
N ALA A 11 1.15 0.48 -33.83
CA ALA A 11 0.28 1.42 -33.15
C ALA A 11 -1.20 1.00 -33.20
N GLU A 12 -1.69 0.48 -34.33
CA GLU A 12 -3.05 -0.07 -34.42
C GLU A 12 -3.26 -1.22 -33.42
N ARG A 13 -2.25 -2.07 -33.23
CA ARG A 13 -2.31 -3.17 -32.24
C ARG A 13 -2.35 -2.63 -30.81
N LEU A 14 -1.56 -1.60 -30.51
CA LEU A 14 -1.56 -0.95 -29.20
C LEU A 14 -2.89 -0.27 -28.91
N GLU A 15 -3.47 0.42 -29.89
CA GLU A 15 -4.78 1.07 -29.75
C GLU A 15 -5.88 0.05 -29.44
N ARG A 16 -5.90 -1.09 -30.14
CA ARG A 16 -6.85 -2.18 -29.87
C ARG A 16 -6.67 -2.75 -28.46
N ARG A 17 -5.43 -2.92 -28.00
CA ARG A 17 -5.12 -3.38 -26.63
C ARG A 17 -5.56 -2.38 -25.57
N ALA A 18 -5.28 -1.09 -25.77
CA ALA A 18 -5.68 -0.02 -24.86
C ALA A 18 -7.20 0.05 -24.71
N LYS A 19 -7.94 -0.04 -25.82
CA LYS A 19 -9.43 -0.07 -25.81
C LYS A 19 -9.98 -1.31 -25.07
N LEU A 20 -9.36 -2.47 -25.24
CA LEU A 20 -9.74 -3.69 -24.52
C LEU A 20 -9.51 -3.54 -23.02
N HIS A 21 -8.34 -3.05 -22.61
CA HIS A 21 -8.02 -2.80 -21.20
C HIS A 21 -9.00 -1.79 -20.59
N GLU A 22 -9.27 -0.70 -21.29
CA GLU A 22 -10.22 0.31 -20.85
C GLU A 22 -11.63 -0.27 -20.63
N LEU A 23 -12.12 -1.11 -21.54
CA LEU A 23 -13.40 -1.79 -21.39
C LEU A 23 -13.42 -2.70 -20.16
N LEU A 24 -12.37 -3.52 -19.98
CA LEU A 24 -12.25 -4.43 -18.83
C LEU A 24 -12.22 -3.67 -17.50
N HIS A 25 -11.50 -2.56 -17.42
CA HIS A 25 -11.43 -1.73 -16.22
C HIS A 25 -12.75 -1.03 -15.91
N ARG A 26 -13.45 -0.52 -16.93
CA ARG A 26 -14.79 0.05 -16.75
C ARG A 26 -15.79 -0.98 -16.21
N LEU A 27 -15.70 -2.23 -16.67
CA LEU A 27 -16.55 -3.32 -16.15
C LEU A 27 -16.22 -3.67 -14.69
N ARG A 28 -14.96 -3.55 -14.27
CA ARG A 28 -14.51 -3.78 -12.88
C ARG A 28 -14.73 -2.58 -11.95
N GLY A 29 -15.02 -1.40 -12.50
CA GLY A 29 -15.10 -0.16 -11.72
C GLY A 29 -13.75 0.33 -11.20
N GLU A 30 -12.64 -0.11 -11.80
CA GLU A 30 -11.28 0.23 -11.37
C GLU A 30 -10.70 1.36 -12.24
N PRO A 31 -9.98 2.33 -11.67
CA PRO A 31 -9.33 3.37 -12.45
C PRO A 31 -8.19 2.78 -13.30
N ASN A 32 -8.19 3.09 -14.60
CA ASN A 32 -7.14 2.67 -15.55
C ASN A 32 -6.22 3.85 -15.91
N VAL A 33 -5.41 4.24 -14.94
CA VAL A 33 -4.45 5.36 -15.01
C VAL A 33 -3.13 4.93 -14.36
N LEU A 34 -2.05 5.64 -14.66
CA LEU A 34 -0.77 5.46 -13.97
C LEU A 34 -0.89 5.91 -12.51
N LEU A 35 0.01 5.41 -11.65
CA LEU A 35 0.09 5.88 -10.28
C LEU A 35 0.54 7.35 -10.26
N PRO A 36 -0.27 8.28 -9.75
CA PRO A 36 0.10 9.70 -9.73
C PRO A 36 1.12 9.94 -8.61
N PHE A 37 2.19 10.69 -8.93
CA PHE A 37 3.28 10.94 -7.99
C PHE A 37 2.86 11.65 -6.70
N HIS A 38 1.81 12.48 -6.73
CA HIS A 38 1.34 13.15 -5.51
C HIS A 38 0.90 12.16 -4.41
N GLN A 39 0.50 10.94 -4.78
CA GLN A 39 0.23 9.88 -3.79
C GLN A 39 1.52 9.32 -3.20
N ALA A 40 2.62 9.28 -3.96
CA ALA A 40 3.92 8.95 -3.41
C ALA A 40 4.41 10.02 -2.42
N LEU A 41 4.03 11.29 -2.61
CA LEU A 41 4.29 12.35 -1.61
C LEU A 41 3.51 12.13 -0.30
N ALA A 42 2.36 11.43 -0.35
CA ALA A 42 1.62 11.06 0.85
C ALA A 42 2.41 10.09 1.75
N LEU A 43 3.47 9.46 1.24
CA LEU A 43 4.40 8.65 2.02
C LEU A 43 5.35 9.49 2.89
N ARG A 44 5.21 10.82 2.92
CA ARG A 44 6.00 11.73 3.77
C ARG A 44 7.51 11.58 3.56
N PRO A 45 8.03 11.81 2.33
CA PRO A 45 9.46 11.77 2.10
C PRO A 45 10.18 12.80 2.98
N LYS A 46 11.25 12.38 3.66
CA LYS A 46 12.07 13.21 4.57
C LYS A 46 13.16 14.00 3.84
N GLY A 47 13.42 13.67 2.59
CA GLY A 47 14.45 14.30 1.76
C GLY A 47 14.43 13.75 0.34
N GLU A 48 15.20 14.42 -0.52
CA GLU A 48 15.51 13.94 -1.86
C GLU A 48 17.02 14.06 -2.12
N HIS A 49 17.58 13.10 -2.85
CA HIS A 49 18.97 13.15 -3.25
C HIS A 49 19.19 12.63 -4.68
N PRO A 50 20.01 13.32 -5.50
CA PRO A 50 20.28 12.88 -6.86
C PRO A 50 21.19 11.65 -6.87
N LEU A 51 20.76 10.60 -7.58
CA LEU A 51 21.53 9.39 -7.83
C LEU A 51 22.30 9.42 -9.17
N GLY A 52 22.04 10.44 -10.00
CA GLY A 52 22.67 10.62 -11.30
C GLY A 52 22.10 9.71 -12.38
N LEU A 53 22.89 9.49 -13.44
CA LEU A 53 22.53 8.62 -14.56
C LEU A 53 22.63 7.16 -14.14
N ARG A 54 21.54 6.40 -14.30
CA ARG A 54 21.47 4.97 -14.02
C ARG A 54 20.61 4.25 -15.06
N THR A 55 20.98 3.02 -15.36
CA THR A 55 20.14 2.09 -16.12
C THR A 55 19.15 1.42 -15.16
N ILE A 56 17.86 1.59 -15.40
CA ILE A 56 16.78 1.08 -14.54
C ILE A 56 15.93 0.04 -15.26
N GLU A 57 15.28 -0.83 -14.50
CA GLU A 57 14.30 -1.78 -15.04
C GLU A 57 13.01 -1.06 -15.43
N VAL A 58 12.57 -1.25 -16.67
CA VAL A 58 11.35 -0.63 -17.20
C VAL A 58 10.11 -1.09 -16.45
N ASP A 59 10.10 -2.32 -15.94
CA ASP A 59 8.99 -2.89 -15.17
C ASP A 59 8.80 -2.21 -13.81
N LYS A 60 9.86 -1.61 -13.25
CA LYS A 60 9.78 -0.85 -12.00
C LYS A 60 9.25 0.57 -12.19
N VAL A 61 9.00 1.01 -13.43
CA VAL A 61 8.36 2.29 -13.73
C VAL A 61 6.85 2.11 -13.67
N VAL A 62 6.23 2.69 -12.64
CA VAL A 62 4.83 2.44 -12.25
C VAL A 62 3.93 3.67 -12.35
N GLY A 63 4.51 4.87 -12.44
CA GLY A 63 3.77 6.11 -12.27
C GLY A 63 4.34 7.30 -13.04
N SER A 64 3.65 8.42 -12.96
CA SER A 64 4.03 9.69 -13.60
C SER A 64 3.80 10.87 -12.66
N VAL A 65 4.63 11.89 -12.78
CA VAL A 65 4.48 13.15 -12.02
C VAL A 65 3.29 13.96 -12.49
N ASP A 66 3.11 14.06 -13.81
CA ASP A 66 2.15 15.00 -14.40
C ASP A 66 1.20 14.30 -15.40
N ARG A 67 1.68 13.26 -16.09
CA ARG A 67 0.97 12.66 -17.24
C ARG A 67 0.32 11.34 -16.93
N TYR A 68 -0.22 11.20 -15.72
CA TYR A 68 -0.77 9.93 -15.25
C TYR A 68 -2.12 9.56 -15.89
N GLU A 69 -2.87 10.54 -16.42
CA GLU A 69 -4.15 10.30 -17.12
C GLU A 69 -4.01 9.98 -18.62
N ASP A 70 -2.89 10.39 -19.22
CA ASP A 70 -2.58 10.24 -20.64
C ASP A 70 -2.37 8.77 -21.07
N PHE A 71 -2.07 7.92 -20.10
CA PHE A 71 -1.74 6.52 -20.30
C PHE A 71 -2.56 5.63 -19.37
N ASP A 72 -2.70 4.37 -19.77
CA ASP A 72 -3.26 3.32 -18.93
C ASP A 72 -2.22 2.84 -17.89
N HIS A 73 -2.61 2.00 -16.95
CA HIS A 73 -1.70 1.50 -15.91
C HIS A 73 -0.49 0.70 -16.44
N HIS A 74 -0.50 0.28 -17.71
CA HIS A 74 0.61 -0.36 -18.41
C HIS A 74 1.41 0.61 -19.31
N PHE A 75 1.22 1.93 -19.16
CA PHE A 75 1.75 2.97 -20.05
C PHE A 75 1.26 2.88 -21.52
N LEU A 76 0.11 2.26 -21.79
CA LEU A 76 -0.48 2.28 -23.13
C LEU A 76 -1.10 3.67 -23.40
N PRO A 77 -0.82 4.29 -24.57
CA PRO A 77 -1.42 5.57 -24.93
C PRO A 77 -2.94 5.50 -24.99
N LYS A 78 -3.64 6.41 -24.30
CA LYS A 78 -5.12 6.45 -24.29
C LYS A 78 -5.71 7.41 -25.30
N THR A 79 -4.94 8.39 -25.77
CA THR A 79 -5.42 9.46 -26.65
C THR A 79 -4.80 9.38 -28.05
N PRO A 80 -5.48 9.84 -29.11
CA PRO A 80 -4.91 9.86 -30.45
C PRO A 80 -3.58 10.62 -30.52
N HIS A 81 -3.48 11.75 -29.82
CA HIS A 81 -2.24 12.54 -29.76
C HIS A 81 -1.06 11.76 -29.13
N THR A 82 -1.32 11.02 -28.05
CA THR A 82 -0.27 10.22 -27.39
C THR A 82 0.17 9.04 -28.25
N LEU A 83 -0.76 8.44 -29.00
CA LEU A 83 -0.49 7.38 -29.97
C LEU A 83 0.32 7.90 -31.18
N GLU A 84 0.00 9.07 -31.72
CA GLU A 84 0.76 9.68 -32.82
C GLU A 84 2.20 10.04 -32.41
N ARG A 85 2.39 10.47 -31.16
CA ARG A 85 3.74 10.69 -30.62
C ARG A 85 4.49 9.36 -30.44
N TRP A 86 3.80 8.30 -30.02
CA TRP A 86 4.35 6.95 -29.94
C TRP A 86 4.81 6.45 -31.32
N LYS A 87 3.98 6.58 -32.36
CA LYS A 87 4.32 6.19 -33.76
C LYS A 87 5.60 6.88 -34.23
N ARG A 88 5.72 8.19 -34.01
CA ARG A 88 6.90 8.97 -34.37
C ARG A 88 8.17 8.46 -33.67
N LEU A 89 8.10 8.22 -32.36
CA LEU A 89 9.24 7.66 -31.63
C LEU A 89 9.59 6.25 -32.11
N ARG A 90 8.60 5.40 -32.38
CA ARG A 90 8.86 4.05 -32.90
C ARG A 90 9.56 4.08 -34.27
N ALA A 91 9.15 4.96 -35.17
CA ALA A 91 9.78 5.13 -36.48
C ALA A 91 11.24 5.60 -36.35
N LEU A 92 11.53 6.52 -35.42
CA LEU A 92 12.90 6.96 -35.10
C LEU A 92 13.74 5.81 -34.53
N GLN A 93 13.19 5.02 -33.60
CA GLN A 93 13.87 3.86 -33.02
C GLN A 93 14.22 2.81 -34.08
N LEU A 94 13.27 2.49 -34.97
CA LEU A 94 13.49 1.56 -36.09
C LEU A 94 14.53 2.06 -37.09
N SER A 95 14.77 3.37 -37.11
CA SER A 95 15.79 4.02 -37.95
C SER A 95 17.15 4.11 -37.25
N GLY A 96 17.31 3.52 -36.05
CA GLY A 96 18.57 3.48 -35.31
C GLY A 96 18.87 4.72 -34.48
N VAL A 97 17.88 5.61 -34.26
CA VAL A 97 18.06 6.79 -33.42
C VAL A 97 18.07 6.38 -31.94
N GLU A 98 19.14 6.74 -31.24
CA GLU A 98 19.21 6.63 -29.79
C GLU A 98 18.47 7.79 -29.13
N PHE A 99 17.72 7.49 -28.06
CA PHE A 99 17.01 8.50 -27.30
C PHE A 99 17.81 8.94 -26.09
N PRO A 100 17.67 10.20 -25.65
CA PRO A 100 18.27 10.63 -24.40
C PRO A 100 17.73 9.81 -23.22
N PRO A 101 18.40 9.84 -22.06
CA PRO A 101 17.88 9.29 -20.81
C PRO A 101 16.57 9.96 -20.37
N ILE A 102 15.70 9.22 -19.69
CA ILE A 102 14.49 9.76 -19.05
C ILE A 102 14.82 10.44 -17.72
N GLU A 103 13.88 11.13 -17.10
CA GLU A 103 14.02 11.64 -15.72
C GLU A 103 12.97 10.97 -14.83
N VAL A 104 13.39 10.44 -13.68
CA VAL A 104 12.50 9.74 -12.74
C VAL A 104 12.77 10.12 -11.29
N TYR A 105 11.71 10.12 -10.50
CA TYR A 105 11.81 10.00 -9.05
C TYR A 105 11.79 8.52 -8.67
N GLN A 106 12.69 8.11 -7.77
CA GLN A 106 12.69 6.79 -7.16
C GLN A 106 12.07 6.87 -5.78
N VAL A 107 11.09 6.00 -5.51
CA VAL A 107 10.43 5.87 -4.21
C VAL A 107 10.47 4.39 -3.82
N GLY A 108 11.32 4.04 -2.86
CA GLY A 108 11.65 2.64 -2.59
C GLY A 108 12.23 1.95 -3.83
N GLU A 109 11.57 0.90 -4.31
CA GLU A 109 11.92 0.16 -5.54
C GLU A 109 11.18 0.66 -6.79
N ALA A 110 10.23 1.57 -6.64
CA ALA A 110 9.37 2.05 -7.70
C ALA A 110 9.89 3.35 -8.32
N TYR A 111 9.62 3.56 -9.60
CA TYR A 111 9.98 4.77 -10.34
C TYR A 111 8.75 5.52 -10.86
N PHE A 112 8.77 6.84 -10.71
CA PHE A 112 7.76 7.78 -11.20
C PHE A 112 8.39 8.70 -12.24
N VAL A 113 7.82 8.72 -13.43
CA VAL A 113 8.36 9.47 -14.56
C VAL A 113 8.13 10.96 -14.38
N LYS A 114 9.22 11.72 -14.27
CA LYS A 114 9.21 13.19 -14.29
C LYS A 114 9.22 13.69 -15.73
N ASP A 115 10.12 13.16 -16.57
CA ASP A 115 10.13 13.39 -18.02
C ASP A 115 10.39 12.09 -18.80
N GLY A 116 9.83 11.99 -20.00
CA GLY A 116 10.06 10.85 -20.90
C GLY A 116 8.96 9.78 -20.91
N ASN A 117 7.73 10.12 -20.50
CA ASN A 117 6.59 9.19 -20.45
C ASN A 117 6.39 8.39 -21.76
N HIS A 118 6.50 9.03 -22.92
CA HIS A 118 6.38 8.33 -24.21
C HIS A 118 7.54 7.37 -24.51
N ARG A 119 8.75 7.65 -24.01
CA ARG A 119 9.91 6.75 -24.14
C ARG A 119 9.72 5.51 -23.27
N VAL A 120 9.14 5.67 -22.08
CA VAL A 120 8.73 4.54 -21.22
C VAL A 120 7.62 3.73 -21.88
N ALA A 121 6.59 4.39 -22.42
CA ALA A 121 5.51 3.71 -23.15
C ALA A 121 6.04 2.92 -24.37
N LEU A 122 7.01 3.50 -25.10
CA LEU A 122 7.70 2.80 -26.19
C LEU A 122 8.46 1.59 -25.67
N ALA A 123 9.28 1.75 -24.63
CA ALA A 123 10.08 0.68 -24.05
C ALA A 123 9.21 -0.49 -23.55
N LYS A 124 8.12 -0.21 -22.84
CA LYS A 124 7.16 -1.24 -22.39
C LYS A 124 6.50 -1.94 -23.57
N ALA A 125 6.04 -1.18 -24.57
CA ALA A 125 5.38 -1.75 -25.76
C ALA A 125 6.30 -2.66 -26.60
N THR A 126 7.61 -2.35 -26.66
CA THR A 126 8.60 -3.14 -27.40
C THR A 126 9.25 -4.25 -26.58
N GLY A 127 8.90 -4.38 -25.29
CA GLY A 127 9.48 -5.38 -24.38
C GLY A 127 10.94 -5.08 -23.99
N GLN A 128 11.38 -3.83 -24.10
CA GLN A 128 12.68 -3.39 -23.64
C GLN A 128 12.75 -3.49 -22.11
N LYS A 129 13.74 -4.23 -21.60
CA LYS A 129 13.88 -4.53 -20.16
C LYS A 129 14.47 -3.39 -19.36
N TYR A 130 15.38 -2.63 -19.96
CA TYR A 130 16.16 -1.60 -19.30
C TYR A 130 16.14 -0.29 -20.06
N ILE A 131 16.14 0.84 -19.35
CA ILE A 131 16.18 2.18 -19.91
C ILE A 131 17.10 3.07 -19.06
N ASP A 132 17.83 3.97 -19.70
CA ASP A 132 18.68 4.93 -18.99
C ASP A 132 17.85 6.10 -18.45
N ALA A 133 18.11 6.47 -17.20
CA ALA A 133 17.38 7.50 -16.49
C ALA A 133 18.30 8.34 -15.58
N TYR A 134 18.04 9.64 -15.51
CA TYR A 134 18.48 10.45 -14.39
C TYR A 134 17.53 10.22 -13.21
N VAL A 135 18.08 9.73 -12.09
CA VAL A 135 17.30 9.29 -10.94
C VAL A 135 17.48 10.27 -9.78
N ILE A 136 16.37 10.71 -9.20
CA ILE A 136 16.31 11.43 -7.91
C ILE A 136 15.60 10.52 -6.91
N ALA A 137 16.29 10.06 -5.86
CA ALA A 137 15.70 9.21 -4.85
C ALA A 137 15.01 10.03 -3.77
N LEU A 138 13.81 9.61 -3.38
CA LEU A 138 13.06 10.14 -2.24
C LEU A 138 13.24 9.23 -1.03
N ASP A 139 13.62 9.84 0.10
CA ASP A 139 13.82 9.15 1.36
C ASP A 139 12.47 8.97 2.07
N VAL A 140 11.79 7.85 1.82
CA VAL A 140 10.50 7.53 2.46
C VAL A 140 10.67 6.66 3.71
N PRO A 141 9.88 6.90 4.78
CA PRO A 141 9.93 6.13 6.02
C PRO A 141 9.40 4.69 5.90
N VAL A 142 8.66 4.38 4.82
CA VAL A 142 8.02 3.08 4.59
C VAL A 142 8.47 2.52 3.23
N PRO A 143 8.86 1.24 3.14
CA PRO A 143 9.32 0.66 1.89
C PRO A 143 8.19 0.54 0.86
N VAL A 144 8.44 1.03 -0.35
CA VAL A 144 7.56 0.91 -1.52
C VAL A 144 8.13 -0.13 -2.46
N GLY A 145 7.33 -1.14 -2.81
CA GLY A 145 7.68 -2.18 -3.77
C GLY A 145 7.19 -1.83 -5.17
N ALA A 146 7.88 -2.31 -6.19
CA ALA A 146 7.51 -2.05 -7.60
C ALA A 146 6.16 -2.67 -8.02
N LYS A 147 5.61 -3.61 -7.23
CA LYS A 147 4.32 -4.27 -7.50
C LYS A 147 3.18 -3.75 -6.60
N ASP A 148 3.44 -2.72 -5.80
CA ASP A 148 2.41 -2.13 -4.96
C ASP A 148 1.27 -1.60 -5.83
N THR A 149 0.05 -1.97 -5.45
CA THR A 149 -1.15 -1.38 -6.03
C THR A 149 -1.37 0.03 -5.49
N LEU A 150 -2.28 0.77 -6.11
CA LEU A 150 -2.78 2.05 -5.59
C LEU A 150 -3.22 1.93 -4.12
N LYS A 151 -3.95 0.85 -3.80
CA LYS A 151 -4.41 0.59 -2.44
C LYS A 151 -3.23 0.41 -1.47
N ASP A 152 -2.19 -0.31 -1.88
CA ASP A 152 -1.01 -0.56 -1.05
C ASP A 152 -0.24 0.74 -0.79
N LEU A 153 -0.12 1.62 -1.79
CA LEU A 153 0.49 2.93 -1.60
C LEU A 153 -0.28 3.79 -0.60
N ILE A 154 -1.62 3.79 -0.65
CA ILE A 154 -2.44 4.53 0.32
C ILE A 154 -2.28 3.94 1.73
N LEU A 155 -2.30 2.61 1.88
CA LEU A 155 -2.05 1.95 3.17
C LEU A 155 -0.68 2.33 3.76
N LYS A 156 0.35 2.38 2.91
CA LYS A 156 1.71 2.78 3.32
C LYS A 156 1.80 4.26 3.65
N ALA A 157 1.04 5.12 2.96
CA ALA A 157 0.95 6.54 3.28
C ALA A 157 0.28 6.79 4.64
N GLU A 158 -0.82 6.08 4.93
CA GLU A 158 -1.45 6.13 6.25
C GLU A 158 -0.48 5.65 7.34
N TYR A 159 0.28 4.58 7.08
CA TYR A 159 1.30 4.10 8.02
C TYR A 159 2.43 5.11 8.24
N ALA A 160 2.94 5.72 7.16
CA ALA A 160 3.97 6.75 7.24
C ALA A 160 3.51 7.93 8.10
N ASN A 161 2.27 8.40 7.90
CA ASN A 161 1.65 9.45 8.70
C ASN A 161 1.47 9.04 10.17
N PHE A 162 1.12 7.78 10.44
CA PHE A 162 1.06 7.25 11.79
C PHE A 162 2.45 7.26 12.47
N LEU A 163 3.48 6.80 11.77
CA LEU A 163 4.87 6.81 12.29
C LEU A 163 5.38 8.23 12.53
N GLU A 164 5.04 9.18 11.66
CA GLU A 164 5.40 10.59 11.84
C GLU A 164 4.75 11.18 13.10
N LYS A 165 3.43 10.97 13.28
CA LYS A 165 2.70 11.49 14.45
C LYS A 165 3.11 10.83 15.76
N THR A 166 3.40 9.54 15.75
CA THR A 166 3.70 8.78 16.97
C THR A 166 5.19 8.74 17.29
N ARG A 167 6.06 8.94 16.29
CA ARG A 167 7.51 8.70 16.40
C ARG A 167 7.83 7.30 16.94
N LEU A 168 6.95 6.32 16.70
CA LEU A 168 7.01 5.00 17.33
C LEU A 168 8.37 4.31 17.14
N LYS A 169 8.92 4.34 15.93
CA LYS A 169 10.22 3.73 15.61
C LYS A 169 11.42 4.42 16.27
N GLU A 170 11.27 5.68 16.68
CA GLU A 170 12.30 6.40 17.43
C GLU A 170 12.19 6.13 18.93
N LEU A 171 10.96 6.03 19.45
CA LEU A 171 10.66 5.82 20.86
C LEU A 171 10.84 4.35 21.29
N VAL A 172 10.48 3.42 20.40
CA VAL A 172 10.55 1.96 20.59
C VAL A 172 11.19 1.35 19.32
N PRO A 173 12.53 1.32 19.23
CA PRO A 173 13.24 0.84 18.03
C PRO A 173 12.91 -0.61 17.65
N GLU A 174 12.64 -1.45 18.63
CA GLU A 174 12.24 -2.85 18.48
C GLU A 174 10.77 -3.05 18.09
N ALA A 175 10.00 -1.96 17.98
CA ALA A 175 8.59 -2.07 17.62
C ALA A 175 8.44 -2.70 16.23
N GLU A 176 7.64 -3.77 16.16
CA GLU A 176 7.28 -4.42 14.90
C GLU A 176 6.45 -3.51 13.99
N ASP A 177 6.45 -3.80 12.68
CA ASP A 177 5.64 -3.05 11.72
C ASP A 177 4.15 -3.34 11.94
N ILE A 178 3.37 -2.27 12.04
CA ILE A 178 1.92 -2.32 12.23
C ILE A 178 1.29 -2.16 10.86
N LEU A 179 0.86 -3.26 10.25
CA LEU A 179 0.34 -3.27 8.89
C LEU A 179 -1.14 -3.64 8.89
N PHE A 180 -1.98 -2.82 8.28
CA PHE A 180 -3.41 -3.12 8.07
C PHE A 180 -3.69 -3.63 6.66
N SER A 181 -4.77 -4.41 6.51
CA SER A 181 -5.30 -4.83 5.20
C SER A 181 -6.37 -3.88 4.65
N THR A 182 -6.85 -2.94 5.47
CA THR A 182 -7.92 -1.98 5.15
C THR A 182 -7.53 -0.55 5.49
N LEU A 183 -8.05 0.40 4.69
CA LEU A 183 -7.79 1.84 4.81
C LEU A 183 -8.49 2.45 6.04
N GLY A 184 -7.98 3.59 6.50
CA GLY A 184 -8.53 4.42 7.57
C GLY A 184 -8.34 3.87 8.98
N ARG A 185 -7.49 2.84 9.16
CA ARG A 185 -7.34 2.14 10.45
C ARG A 185 -6.33 2.77 11.38
N TYR A 186 -5.37 3.52 10.86
CA TYR A 186 -4.36 4.18 11.68
C TYR A 186 -4.92 5.37 12.49
N ASP A 187 -5.97 6.03 12.01
CA ASP A 187 -6.64 7.09 12.79
C ASP A 187 -7.28 6.51 14.06
N ILE A 188 -7.84 5.30 13.98
CA ILE A 188 -8.37 4.58 15.15
C ILE A 188 -7.25 4.29 16.17
N LEU A 189 -6.04 3.94 15.71
CA LEU A 189 -4.91 3.75 16.61
C LEU A 189 -4.48 5.04 17.30
N LEU A 190 -4.50 6.18 16.59
CA LEU A 190 -4.23 7.48 17.20
C LEU A 190 -5.27 7.82 18.27
N ASP A 191 -6.54 7.52 18.03
CA ASP A 191 -7.62 7.68 19.01
C ASP A 191 -7.43 6.77 20.23
N HIS A 192 -6.99 5.52 20.04
CA HIS A 192 -6.65 4.61 21.15
C HIS A 192 -5.52 5.19 22.02
N ILE A 193 -4.45 5.72 21.41
CA ILE A 193 -3.34 6.35 22.13
C ILE A 193 -3.83 7.58 22.90
N ALA A 194 -4.61 8.46 22.24
CA ALA A 194 -5.15 9.67 22.86
C ALA A 194 -6.10 9.36 24.03
N THR A 195 -6.98 8.37 23.86
CA THR A 195 -7.91 7.90 24.89
C THR A 195 -7.14 7.36 26.10
N ARG A 196 -6.11 6.55 25.86
CA ARG A 196 -5.27 5.99 26.91
C ARG A 196 -4.47 7.06 27.65
N ARG A 197 -3.92 8.03 26.91
CA ARG A 197 -3.25 9.21 27.47
C ARG A 197 -4.16 9.93 28.46
N TYR A 198 -5.43 10.15 28.08
CA TYR A 198 -6.42 10.81 28.92
C TYR A 198 -6.68 10.04 30.22
N PHE A 199 -7.02 8.75 30.14
CA PHE A 199 -7.32 7.95 31.33
C PHE A 199 -6.12 7.78 32.26
N LYS A 200 -4.93 7.51 31.70
CA LYS A 200 -3.69 7.44 32.48
C LYS A 200 -3.39 8.74 33.22
N GLY A 201 -3.67 9.89 32.58
CA GLY A 201 -3.51 11.19 33.23
C GLY A 201 -4.45 11.42 34.39
N LEU A 202 -5.68 10.89 34.32
CA LEU A 202 -6.62 10.91 35.45
C LEU A 202 -6.15 10.02 36.60
N GLU A 203 -5.68 8.81 36.30
CA GLU A 203 -5.19 7.85 37.30
C GLU A 203 -3.96 8.35 38.06
N GLU A 204 -3.01 8.96 37.34
CA GLU A 204 -1.76 9.48 37.92
C GLU A 204 -1.87 10.93 38.39
N ASN A 205 -3.04 11.57 38.19
CA ASN A 205 -3.31 12.97 38.50
C ASN A 205 -2.23 13.93 37.95
N ARG A 206 -1.79 13.68 36.71
CA ARG A 206 -0.80 14.50 36.01
C ARG A 206 -1.05 14.48 34.51
N GLU A 207 -0.46 15.45 33.81
CA GLU A 207 -0.43 15.38 32.35
C GLU A 207 0.57 14.30 31.89
N ILE A 208 0.11 13.43 31.00
CA ILE A 208 0.95 12.44 30.33
C ILE A 208 1.45 13.05 29.01
N PRO A 209 2.77 13.13 28.74
CA PRO A 209 3.30 13.52 27.44
C PRO A 209 2.84 12.57 26.32
N TRP A 210 2.76 13.07 25.09
CA TRP A 210 2.30 12.25 23.95
C TRP A 210 3.20 11.03 23.72
N GLU A 211 4.51 11.22 23.79
CA GLU A 211 5.52 10.18 23.61
C GLU A 211 5.39 9.08 24.68
N GLU A 212 5.09 9.47 25.92
CA GLU A 212 4.86 8.51 27.00
C GLU A 212 3.60 7.67 26.74
N ALA A 213 2.53 8.30 26.25
CA ALA A 213 1.31 7.57 25.88
C ALA A 213 1.51 6.63 24.70
N VAL A 214 2.34 6.99 23.71
CA VAL A 214 2.68 6.11 22.59
C VAL A 214 3.42 4.87 23.07
N VAL A 215 4.43 5.05 23.93
CA VAL A 215 5.21 3.92 24.50
C VAL A 215 4.30 3.02 25.35
N ASP A 216 3.51 3.62 26.25
CA ASP A 216 2.59 2.87 27.09
C ASP A 216 1.54 2.11 26.29
N TRP A 217 0.97 2.72 25.24
CA TRP A 217 0.06 2.04 24.33
C TRP A 217 0.73 0.86 23.63
N TYR A 218 1.94 1.03 23.11
CA TYR A 218 2.62 -0.03 22.37
C TYR A 218 2.96 -1.22 23.28
N GLU A 219 3.66 -0.96 24.38
CA GLU A 219 4.20 -2.00 25.27
C GLU A 219 3.12 -2.66 26.14
N ASN A 220 2.13 -1.90 26.62
CA ASN A 220 1.15 -2.41 27.58
C ASN A 220 -0.20 -2.78 26.96
N LEU A 221 -0.44 -2.43 25.69
CA LEU A 221 -1.71 -2.74 25.04
C LEU A 221 -1.54 -3.42 23.68
N TYR A 222 -0.86 -2.79 22.72
CA TYR A 222 -0.79 -3.31 21.36
C TYR A 222 -0.02 -4.63 21.31
N LYS A 223 1.25 -4.62 21.74
CA LYS A 223 2.16 -5.78 21.69
C LYS A 223 1.61 -6.99 22.48
N PRO A 224 1.16 -6.87 23.75
CA PRO A 224 0.60 -8.00 24.48
C PRO A 224 -0.66 -8.59 23.81
N THR A 225 -1.50 -7.74 23.21
CA THR A 225 -2.70 -8.20 22.51
C THR A 225 -2.34 -8.96 21.22
N VAL A 226 -1.40 -8.44 20.43
CA VAL A 226 -0.90 -9.11 19.23
C VAL A 226 -0.21 -10.43 19.57
N GLU A 227 0.59 -10.48 20.63
CA GLU A 227 1.19 -11.72 21.14
C GLU A 227 0.14 -12.75 21.58
N ALA A 228 -0.95 -12.30 22.21
CA ALA A 228 -2.08 -13.18 22.55
C ALA A 228 -2.78 -13.71 21.29
N ILE A 229 -3.03 -12.85 20.29
CA ILE A 229 -3.59 -13.24 18.97
C ILE A 229 -2.72 -14.31 18.30
N ARG A 230 -1.39 -14.13 18.30
CA ARG A 230 -0.41 -15.09 17.77
C ARG A 230 -0.46 -16.42 18.52
N ARG A 231 -0.38 -16.38 19.85
CA ARG A 231 -0.35 -17.57 20.71
C ARG A 231 -1.61 -18.42 20.56
N LEU A 232 -2.76 -17.78 20.45
CA LEU A 232 -4.06 -18.45 20.23
C LEU A 232 -4.28 -18.89 18.77
N GLY A 233 -3.43 -18.43 17.85
CA GLY A 233 -3.51 -18.80 16.43
C GLY A 233 -4.73 -18.23 15.72
N LEU A 234 -5.30 -17.12 16.22
CA LEU A 234 -6.56 -16.56 15.73
C LEU A 234 -6.48 -16.14 14.26
N LEU A 235 -5.31 -15.70 13.78
CA LEU A 235 -5.10 -15.36 12.36
C LEU A 235 -5.51 -16.47 11.39
N ARG A 236 -5.40 -17.75 11.79
CA ARG A 236 -5.77 -18.89 10.94
C ARG A 236 -7.26 -18.90 10.59
N GLU A 237 -8.09 -18.22 11.38
CA GLU A 237 -9.53 -18.14 11.19
C GLU A 237 -9.94 -16.95 10.29
N PHE A 238 -9.01 -16.04 10.01
CA PHE A 238 -9.27 -14.79 9.28
C PHE A 238 -8.31 -14.62 8.09
N PRO A 239 -8.48 -15.42 7.01
CA PRO A 239 -7.61 -15.33 5.84
C PRO A 239 -7.66 -13.94 5.20
N GLY A 240 -6.49 -13.41 4.84
CA GLY A 240 -6.35 -12.07 4.26
C GLY A 240 -6.36 -10.92 5.28
N ARG A 241 -6.36 -11.22 6.58
CA ARG A 241 -6.26 -10.23 7.67
C ARG A 241 -4.89 -10.26 8.33
N THR A 242 -4.57 -9.12 8.94
CA THR A 242 -3.34 -8.89 9.69
C THR A 242 -3.61 -8.90 11.19
N GLU A 243 -2.55 -8.98 11.98
CA GLU A 243 -2.67 -8.93 13.44
C GLU A 243 -3.13 -7.55 13.91
N ALA A 244 -2.78 -6.49 13.19
CA ALA A 244 -3.28 -5.14 13.45
C ALA A 244 -4.79 -5.07 13.21
N ASP A 245 -5.31 -5.69 12.14
CA ASP A 245 -6.76 -5.77 11.90
C ASP A 245 -7.46 -6.47 13.08
N LEU A 246 -6.93 -7.61 13.52
CA LEU A 246 -7.48 -8.37 14.64
C LEU A 246 -7.36 -7.61 15.97
N TYR A 247 -6.27 -6.88 16.19
CA TYR A 247 -6.11 -6.04 17.37
C TYR A 247 -7.27 -5.05 17.50
N LEU A 248 -7.63 -4.34 16.42
CA LEU A 248 -8.76 -3.41 16.47
C LEU A 248 -10.08 -4.13 16.79
N TRP A 249 -10.31 -5.32 16.23
CA TRP A 249 -11.52 -6.09 16.52
C TRP A 249 -11.58 -6.59 17.95
N VAL A 250 -10.46 -7.04 18.51
CA VAL A 250 -10.37 -7.46 19.92
C VAL A 250 -10.62 -6.28 20.85
N MET A 251 -10.08 -5.10 20.52
CA MET A 251 -10.28 -3.88 21.32
C MET A 251 -11.73 -3.39 21.26
N ASP A 252 -12.36 -3.38 20.09
CA ASP A 252 -13.77 -3.02 19.92
C ASP A 252 -14.67 -3.97 20.73
N HIS A 253 -14.42 -5.27 20.65
CA HIS A 253 -15.15 -6.28 21.42
C HIS A 253 -14.94 -6.17 22.93
N ARG A 254 -13.73 -5.85 23.37
CA ARG A 254 -13.43 -5.59 24.79
C ARG A 254 -14.25 -4.43 25.32
N TYR A 255 -14.38 -3.35 24.56
CA TYR A 255 -15.19 -2.18 24.95
C TYR A 255 -16.65 -2.58 25.15
N PHE A 256 -17.25 -3.31 24.20
CA PHE A 256 -18.64 -3.76 24.34
C PHE A 256 -18.85 -4.72 25.52
N LEU A 257 -17.90 -5.64 25.76
CA LEU A 257 -17.98 -6.54 26.90
C LEU A 257 -17.80 -5.86 28.25
N ALA A 258 -16.90 -4.87 28.34
CA ALA A 258 -16.73 -4.09 29.56
C ALA A 258 -18.01 -3.32 29.91
N GLN A 259 -18.77 -2.86 28.90
CA GLN A 259 -20.09 -2.25 29.11
C GLN A 259 -21.15 -3.28 29.56
N GLU A 260 -21.14 -4.49 29.00
CA GLU A 260 -22.09 -5.56 29.36
C GLU A 260 -21.80 -6.16 30.77
N LEU A 261 -20.53 -6.26 31.18
CA LEU A 261 -20.08 -6.97 32.38
C LEU A 261 -19.66 -6.06 33.54
N GLY A 262 -19.48 -4.75 33.31
CA GLY A 262 -19.06 -3.78 34.33
C GLY A 262 -17.62 -3.94 34.82
N ALA A 263 -16.77 -4.68 34.11
CA ALA A 263 -15.36 -4.91 34.44
C ALA A 263 -14.48 -4.83 33.18
N ASP A 264 -13.31 -4.20 33.28
CA ASP A 264 -12.33 -4.13 32.20
C ASP A 264 -11.60 -5.48 32.06
N LEU A 265 -11.59 -6.04 30.86
CA LEU A 265 -10.97 -7.33 30.58
C LEU A 265 -9.50 -7.14 30.18
N GLY A 266 -8.63 -8.02 30.68
CA GLY A 266 -7.23 -8.04 30.25
C GLY A 266 -7.08 -8.39 28.76
N PRO A 267 -5.94 -8.08 28.11
CA PRO A 267 -5.70 -8.37 26.69
C PRO A 267 -5.99 -9.82 26.27
N GLU A 268 -5.59 -10.79 27.09
CA GLU A 268 -5.80 -12.21 26.81
C GLU A 268 -7.27 -12.64 26.97
N GLU A 269 -7.98 -12.09 27.96
CA GLU A 269 -9.40 -12.38 28.18
C GLU A 269 -10.27 -11.77 27.07
N ALA A 270 -9.95 -10.56 26.63
CA ALA A 270 -10.58 -9.92 25.47
C ALA A 270 -10.43 -10.76 24.19
N ALA A 271 -9.20 -11.23 23.91
CA ALA A 271 -8.92 -12.06 22.73
C ALA A 271 -9.68 -13.40 22.78
N ARG A 272 -9.68 -14.09 23.92
CA ARG A 272 -10.41 -15.35 24.13
C ARG A 272 -11.93 -15.16 24.01
N SER A 273 -12.44 -14.06 24.56
CA SER A 273 -13.87 -13.76 24.48
C SER A 273 -14.31 -13.42 23.06
N TYR A 274 -13.45 -12.76 22.27
CA TYR A 274 -13.72 -12.49 20.86
C TYR A 274 -13.81 -13.78 20.06
N GLU A 275 -12.84 -14.69 20.22
CA GLU A 275 -12.86 -16.03 19.61
C GLU A 275 -14.16 -16.79 19.97
N ALA A 276 -14.57 -16.77 21.24
CA ALA A 276 -15.78 -17.47 21.68
C ALA A 276 -17.08 -16.93 21.04
N ARG A 277 -17.16 -15.63 20.76
CA ARG A 277 -18.36 -14.96 20.22
C ARG A 277 -18.39 -14.96 18.69
N PHE A 278 -17.24 -14.74 18.04
CA PHE A 278 -17.12 -14.50 16.60
C PHE A 278 -16.28 -15.54 15.85
N GLY A 279 -15.73 -16.55 16.54
CA GLY A 279 -15.07 -17.68 15.92
C GLY A 279 -16.00 -18.40 14.93
N PRO A 280 -15.44 -19.09 13.92
CA PRO A 280 -16.21 -19.56 12.78
C PRO A 280 -17.42 -20.43 13.13
N TRP A 281 -18.55 -20.17 12.46
CA TRP A 281 -19.82 -20.89 12.68
C TRP A 281 -19.71 -22.41 12.50
N TRP A 282 -18.75 -22.91 11.70
CA TRP A 282 -18.50 -24.34 11.50
C TRP A 282 -17.87 -25.04 12.72
N LYS A 283 -17.08 -24.33 13.56
CA LYS A 283 -16.60 -24.89 14.84
C LYS A 283 -17.76 -25.12 15.82
N ARG A 284 -18.80 -24.27 15.78
CA ARG A 284 -20.03 -24.43 16.59
C ARG A 284 -20.89 -25.62 16.13
N LEU A 285 -20.86 -25.97 14.85
CA LEU A 285 -21.57 -27.15 14.30
C LEU A 285 -20.83 -28.47 14.51
N GLY A 286 -19.51 -28.45 14.70
CA GLY A 286 -18.71 -29.65 14.97
C GLY A 286 -19.08 -30.38 16.28
N GLY A 287 -19.75 -29.69 17.22
CA GLY A 287 -20.31 -30.29 18.43
C GLY A 287 -21.54 -31.17 18.19
N TRP A 288 -22.30 -30.91 17.11
CA TRP A 288 -23.49 -31.70 16.75
C TRP A 288 -23.11 -32.95 15.94
N LEU A 289 -22.12 -32.83 15.04
CA LEU A 289 -21.59 -33.98 14.27
C LEU A 289 -20.86 -35.02 15.14
N LYS A 290 -20.22 -34.63 16.25
CA LYS A 290 -19.64 -35.60 17.21
C LYS A 290 -20.69 -36.38 18.01
N LYS A 291 -21.90 -35.84 18.20
CA LYS A 291 -23.01 -36.56 18.87
C LYS A 291 -23.79 -37.49 17.94
N ALA A 292 -23.69 -37.32 16.62
CA ALA A 292 -24.38 -38.17 15.64
C ALA A 292 -23.56 -39.38 15.16
N ILE A 293 -22.25 -39.42 15.46
CA ILE A 293 -21.34 -40.50 15.04
C ILE A 293 -20.90 -41.39 16.23
N LEU A 294 -21.25 -41.02 17.46
CA LEU A 294 -20.91 -41.74 18.70
C LEU A 294 -22.12 -41.96 19.64
N GLY A 295 -23.33 -41.97 19.07
CA GLY A 295 -24.57 -42.33 19.76
C GLY A 295 -25.33 -43.39 18.99
#